data_AF-A0A661S5G3-F1
#
_entry.id   AF-A0A661S5G3-F1
#
_cell.length_a   1.000
_cell.length_b   1.000
_cell.length_c   1.000
_cell.angle_alpha   90.00
_cell.angle_beta   90.00
_cell.angle_gamma   90.00
#
_symmetry.space_group_name_H-M   'P 1'
#
loop_
_entity.id
_entity.type
_entity.pdbx_description
1 polymer ?
#
loop_
_entity_poly.entity_id
_entity_poly.type
_entity_poly.pdbx_seq_one_letter_code
_entity_poly.pdbx_strand_id
1 'polypeptide(L)'
;MIKGLMTDQLDFTRLMDELPIGVLILDTDRRVVLLNRAFEALSGFSPSMAHGVQCYNILRGAVCISNCPVLAMTGDSRPVLCKSDMITLDRQRLPIRITTAPIYDNNRNIKGYIETIEDIRLSQTIDGEERVAYSFANIVGRSPQMEKIFQTLPVLAQ
;
A
#
# COMPACT_ATOMS: atom_id res chain seq x y z
N MET A 1 1.57 26.26 -10.88
CA MET A 1 0.55 26.32 -11.94
C MET A 1 1.15 25.79 -13.23
N ILE A 2 0.54 24.77 -13.83
CA ILE A 2 0.89 24.32 -15.18
C ILE A 2 0.16 25.25 -16.15
N LYS A 3 0.86 26.24 -16.70
CA LYS A 3 0.26 27.25 -17.59
C LYS A 3 -0.43 26.57 -18.80
N GLY A 4 -1.66 26.99 -19.10
CA GLY A 4 -2.42 26.56 -20.28
C GLY A 4 -3.28 25.29 -20.12
N LEU A 5 -3.11 24.52 -19.05
CA LEU A 5 -3.90 23.29 -18.79
C LEU A 5 -5.04 23.51 -17.78
N MET A 6 -4.90 24.46 -16.84
CA MET A 6 -5.90 24.72 -15.79
C MET A 6 -6.84 25.89 -16.11
N THR A 7 -7.03 26.19 -17.40
CA THR A 7 -7.93 27.26 -17.86
C THR A 7 -9.41 26.89 -17.71
N ASP A 8 -9.72 25.59 -17.60
CA ASP A 8 -11.05 25.03 -17.32
C ASP A 8 -11.03 24.19 -16.03
N GLN A 9 -12.22 23.88 -15.50
CA GLN A 9 -12.37 22.89 -14.42
C GLN A 9 -11.93 21.51 -14.94
N LEU A 10 -10.74 21.06 -14.53
CA LEU A 10 -10.32 19.68 -14.76
C LEU A 10 -11.21 18.72 -13.96
N ASP A 11 -11.65 17.65 -14.63
CA ASP A 11 -12.26 16.50 -13.97
C ASP A 11 -11.16 15.73 -13.22
N PHE A 12 -11.02 16.06 -11.94
CA PHE A 12 -10.00 15.48 -11.05
C PHE A 12 -10.15 13.96 -10.93
N THR A 13 -11.38 13.44 -10.96
CA THR A 13 -11.64 12.00 -10.87
C THR A 13 -11.05 11.28 -12.07
N ARG A 14 -11.33 11.77 -13.29
CA ARG A 14 -10.73 11.21 -14.51
C ARG A 14 -9.22 11.25 -14.47
N LEU A 15 -8.62 12.33 -13.98
CA LEU A 15 -7.17 12.43 -13.89
C LEU A 15 -6.57 11.38 -12.95
N MET A 16 -7.24 11.07 -11.83
CA MET A 16 -6.82 9.99 -10.93
C MET A 16 -7.01 8.60 -11.56
N ASP A 17 -8.05 8.40 -12.39
CA ASP A 17 -8.32 7.11 -13.07
C ASP A 17 -7.29 6.73 -14.13
N GLU A 18 -6.53 7.71 -14.64
CA GLU A 18 -5.42 7.49 -15.57
C GLU A 18 -4.12 7.08 -14.86
N LEU A 19 -4.06 7.17 -13.53
CA LEU A 19 -2.88 6.74 -12.79
C LEU A 19 -2.84 5.21 -12.66
N PRO A 20 -1.71 4.54 -13.01
CA PRO A 20 -1.58 3.08 -12.94
C PRO A 20 -1.31 2.57 -11.51
N ILE A 21 -1.58 3.38 -10.51
CA ILE A 21 -1.37 3.12 -9.08
C ILE A 21 -2.69 3.35 -8.35
N GLY A 22 -2.97 2.55 -7.33
CA GLY A 22 -4.16 2.76 -6.51
C GLY A 22 -4.09 4.11 -5.80
N VAL A 23 -5.15 4.90 -5.87
CA VAL A 23 -5.25 6.19 -5.19
C VAL A 23 -6.52 6.23 -4.34
N LEU A 24 -6.36 6.65 -3.09
CA LEU A 24 -7.43 7.02 -2.17
C LEU A 24 -7.28 8.49 -1.79
N ILE A 25 -8.37 9.23 -1.81
CA ILE A 25 -8.47 10.56 -1.21
C ILE A 25 -9.36 10.46 0.01
N LEU A 26 -8.86 10.95 1.14
CA LEU A 26 -9.52 10.92 2.43
C LEU A 26 -9.84 12.32 2.91
N ASP A 27 -10.95 12.48 3.63
CA ASP A 27 -11.20 13.69 4.42
C ASP A 27 -10.37 13.70 5.73
N THR A 28 -10.53 14.76 6.52
CA THR A 28 -9.83 14.90 7.81
C THR A 28 -10.23 13.84 8.85
N ASP A 29 -11.41 13.24 8.69
CA ASP A 29 -11.91 12.16 9.53
C ASP A 29 -11.50 10.77 9.01
N ARG A 30 -10.64 10.72 7.97
CA ARG A 30 -10.14 9.50 7.31
C ARG A 30 -11.21 8.69 6.60
N ARG A 31 -12.29 9.34 6.18
CA ARG A 31 -13.31 8.72 5.33
C ARG A 31 -12.92 8.89 3.86
N VAL A 32 -13.15 7.84 3.07
CA VAL A 32 -12.85 7.86 1.63
C VAL A 32 -13.79 8.84 0.94
N VAL A 33 -13.21 9.85 0.30
CA VAL A 33 -13.90 10.80 -0.58
C VAL A 33 -13.87 10.30 -2.02
N LEU A 34 -12.72 9.76 -2.45
CA LEU A 34 -12.50 9.24 -3.79
C LEU A 34 -11.59 8.00 -3.74
N LEU A 35 -11.86 7.05 -4.63
CA LEU A 35 -10.93 6.02 -5.03
C LEU A 35 -10.86 5.98 -6.56
N ASN A 36 -9.69 5.70 -7.11
CA ASN A 36 -9.52 5.60 -8.55
C ASN A 36 -9.75 4.17 -9.07
N ARG A 37 -9.88 4.04 -10.39
CA ARG A 37 -10.02 2.77 -11.11
C ARG A 37 -8.92 1.75 -10.79
N ALA A 38 -7.68 2.20 -10.63
CA ALA A 38 -6.58 1.28 -10.29
C ALA A 38 -6.75 0.69 -8.87
N PHE A 39 -7.21 1.47 -7.90
CA PHE A 39 -7.50 0.97 -6.56
C PHE A 39 -8.73 0.06 -6.54
N GLU A 40 -9.78 0.38 -7.31
CA GLU A 40 -10.93 -0.50 -7.49
C GLU A 40 -10.51 -1.85 -8.04
N ALA A 41 -9.70 -1.87 -9.11
CA ALA A 41 -9.20 -3.10 -9.71
C ALA A 41 -8.31 -3.91 -8.75
N LEU A 42 -7.49 -3.23 -7.93
CA LEU A 42 -6.60 -3.88 -6.95
C LEU A 42 -7.37 -4.45 -5.76
N SER A 43 -8.37 -3.73 -5.25
CA SER A 43 -9.03 -4.03 -3.98
C SER A 43 -10.38 -4.74 -4.11
N GLY A 44 -11.03 -4.60 -5.27
CA GLY A 44 -12.41 -5.04 -5.52
C GLY A 44 -13.48 -4.10 -4.97
N PHE A 45 -13.12 -2.99 -4.31
CA PHE A 45 -14.09 -2.01 -3.81
C PHE A 45 -14.45 -0.99 -4.89
N SER A 46 -15.73 -0.89 -5.22
CA SER A 46 -16.25 0.19 -6.06
C SER A 46 -16.29 1.53 -5.32
N PRO A 47 -16.25 2.67 -6.04
CA PRO A 47 -16.38 3.99 -5.43
C PRO A 47 -17.63 4.14 -4.56
N SER A 48 -18.75 3.58 -5.00
CA SER A 48 -20.04 3.64 -4.28
C SER A 48 -20.02 2.89 -2.95
N MET A 49 -19.26 1.79 -2.84
CA MET A 49 -19.13 1.03 -1.58
C MET A 49 -18.17 1.69 -0.60
N ALA A 50 -17.19 2.43 -1.10
CA ALA A 50 -16.14 3.02 -0.27
C ALA A 50 -16.45 4.44 0.18
N HIS A 51 -17.21 5.22 -0.58
CA HIS A 51 -17.45 6.63 -0.28
C HIS A 51 -18.05 6.82 1.14
N GLY A 52 -17.45 7.72 1.92
CA GLY A 52 -17.82 8.00 3.31
C GLY A 52 -17.39 6.93 4.33
N VAL A 53 -16.84 5.80 3.89
CA VAL A 53 -16.34 4.73 4.76
C VAL A 53 -14.93 5.07 5.25
N GLN A 54 -14.66 4.74 6.52
CA GLN A 54 -13.31 4.88 7.09
C GLN A 54 -12.28 4.04 6.33
N CYS A 55 -11.13 4.62 5.98
CA CYS A 55 -10.11 3.96 5.14
C CYS A 55 -9.62 2.62 5.71
N TYR A 56 -9.57 2.47 7.03
CA TYR A 56 -9.15 1.21 7.68
C TYR A 56 -10.10 0.04 7.39
N ASN A 57 -11.38 0.29 7.09
CA ASN A 57 -12.33 -0.74 6.68
C ASN A 57 -12.17 -1.18 5.22
N ILE A 58 -11.48 -0.37 4.41
CA ILE A 58 -11.20 -0.62 3.00
C ILE A 58 -9.82 -1.28 2.86
N LEU A 59 -8.77 -0.68 3.41
CA LEU A 59 -7.41 -1.22 3.37
C LEU A 59 -7.23 -2.47 4.25
N ARG A 60 -7.84 -2.48 5.44
CA ARG A 60 -7.77 -3.63 6.37
C ARG A 60 -6.34 -4.13 6.63
N GLY A 61 -5.37 -3.22 6.57
CA GLY A 61 -3.96 -3.54 6.71
C GLY A 61 -3.50 -3.51 8.17
N ALA A 62 -2.45 -4.26 8.50
CA ALA A 62 -1.91 -4.28 9.86
C ALA A 62 -1.49 -2.88 10.34
N VAL A 63 -0.99 -2.04 9.42
CA VAL A 63 -0.56 -0.67 9.73
C VAL A 63 -1.72 0.22 10.17
N CYS A 64 -2.95 -0.05 9.72
CA CYS A 64 -4.13 0.73 10.12
C CYS A 64 -4.43 0.63 11.63
N ILE A 65 -3.97 -0.45 12.27
CA ILE A 65 -4.16 -0.70 13.71
C ILE A 65 -2.92 -0.30 14.50
N SER A 66 -1.73 -0.67 14.01
CA SER A 66 -0.50 -0.53 14.78
C SER A 66 0.14 0.86 14.69
N ASN A 67 0.16 1.47 13.49
CA ASN A 67 0.88 2.71 13.26
C ASN A 67 0.37 3.44 12.00
N CYS A 68 -0.89 3.87 12.02
CA CYS A 68 -1.54 4.49 10.87
C CYS A 68 -0.75 5.72 10.38
N PRO A 69 -0.30 5.77 9.10
CA PRO A 69 0.53 6.87 8.60
C PRO A 69 -0.14 8.24 8.70
N VAL A 70 -1.47 8.29 8.51
CA VAL A 70 -2.26 9.52 8.62
C VAL A 70 -2.19 10.12 10.03
N LEU A 71 -2.20 9.29 11.07
CA LEU A 71 -2.16 9.77 12.47
C LEU A 71 -0.81 10.39 12.86
N ALA A 72 0.26 10.04 12.15
CA ALA A 72 1.57 10.62 12.37
C ALA A 72 1.74 12.00 11.68
N MET A 73 0.76 12.44 10.89
CA MET A 73 0.86 13.68 10.11
C MET A 73 0.39 14.91 10.87
N THR A 74 1.17 15.98 10.74
CA THR A 74 0.95 17.33 11.27
C THR A 74 1.11 18.36 10.16
N GLY A 75 0.87 19.65 10.46
CA GLY A 75 0.81 20.73 9.45
C GLY A 75 2.07 20.93 8.58
N ASP A 76 3.22 20.40 8.99
CA ASP A 76 4.48 20.46 8.23
C ASP A 76 4.95 19.06 7.73
N SER A 77 4.07 18.07 7.75
CA SER A 77 4.44 16.71 7.37
C SER A 77 4.75 16.59 5.88
N ARG A 78 5.87 15.92 5.61
CA ARG A 78 6.21 15.39 4.30
C ARG A 78 5.45 14.08 4.05
N PRO A 79 5.34 13.63 2.79
CA PRO A 79 4.81 12.31 2.49
C PRO A 79 5.54 11.23 3.30
N VAL A 80 4.78 10.30 3.87
CA VAL A 80 5.28 9.17 4.65
C VAL A 80 5.04 7.89 3.86
N LEU A 81 6.05 7.02 3.82
CA LEU A 81 6.01 5.76 3.11
C LEU A 81 6.18 4.61 4.09
N CYS A 82 5.35 3.57 3.94
CA CYS A 82 5.47 2.34 4.70
C CYS A 82 5.12 1.12 3.84
N LYS A 83 5.63 -0.06 4.23
CA LYS A 83 5.21 -1.35 3.68
C LYS A 83 4.21 -1.97 4.67
N SER A 84 3.11 -2.50 4.15
CA SER A 84 2.10 -3.20 4.94
C SER A 84 1.46 -4.30 4.09
N ASP A 85 0.43 -4.92 4.63
CA ASP A 85 -0.48 -5.79 3.92
C ASP A 85 -1.83 -5.09 3.75
N MET A 86 -2.60 -5.54 2.77
CA MET A 86 -4.01 -5.18 2.56
C MET A 86 -4.83 -6.45 2.38
N ILE A 87 -6.07 -6.42 2.83
CA ILE A 87 -7.04 -7.50 2.57
C ILE A 87 -8.08 -6.98 1.60
N THR A 88 -8.10 -7.54 0.39
CA THR A 88 -9.05 -7.21 -0.67
C THR A 88 -10.47 -7.68 -0.33
N LEU A 89 -11.46 -7.25 -1.12
CA LEU A 89 -12.86 -7.64 -0.95
C LEU A 89 -13.08 -9.15 -1.09
N ASP A 90 -12.33 -9.81 -1.99
CA ASP A 90 -12.30 -11.26 -2.18
C ASP A 90 -11.40 -12.01 -1.17
N ARG A 91 -10.96 -11.31 -0.10
CA ARG A 91 -10.19 -11.84 1.03
C ARG A 91 -8.78 -12.32 0.68
N GLN A 92 -8.19 -11.81 -0.40
CA GLN A 92 -6.78 -12.00 -0.68
C GLN A 92 -5.94 -11.04 0.15
N ARG A 93 -4.81 -11.55 0.67
CA ARG A 93 -3.83 -10.73 1.39
C ARG A 93 -2.72 -10.31 0.42
N LEU A 94 -2.59 -9.01 0.19
CA LEU A 94 -1.61 -8.44 -0.73
C LEU A 94 -0.53 -7.68 0.05
N PRO A 95 0.77 -7.93 -0.20
CA PRO A 95 1.80 -7.02 0.27
C PRO A 95 1.70 -5.71 -0.54
N ILE A 96 1.61 -4.60 0.18
CA ILE A 96 1.46 -3.28 -0.43
C ILE A 96 2.48 -2.28 0.10
N ARG A 97 2.78 -1.27 -0.71
CA ARG A 97 3.43 -0.04 -0.27
C ARG A 97 2.40 1.06 -0.23
N ILE A 98 2.35 1.76 0.91
CA ILE A 98 1.45 2.89 1.13
C ILE A 98 2.33 4.13 1.19
N THR A 99 2.02 5.11 0.34
CA THR A 99 2.55 6.47 0.48
C THR A 99 1.41 7.40 0.81
N THR A 100 1.44 7.98 1.99
CA THR A 100 0.42 8.94 2.44
C THR A 100 1.01 10.34 2.32
N ALA A 101 0.23 11.33 1.91
CA ALA A 101 0.58 12.74 1.98
C ALA A 101 -0.63 13.60 2.41
N PRO A 102 -0.41 14.68 3.16
CA PRO A 102 -1.47 15.63 3.51
C PRO A 102 -1.86 16.50 2.30
N ILE A 103 -3.15 16.79 2.19
CA ILE A 103 -3.71 17.76 1.25
C ILE A 103 -3.96 19.06 2.03
N TYR A 104 -3.42 20.17 1.55
CA TYR A 104 -3.52 21.46 2.22
C TYR A 104 -4.51 22.41 1.54
N ASP A 105 -5.16 23.27 2.32
CA ASP A 105 -5.81 24.47 1.80
C ASP A 105 -4.79 25.61 1.56
N ASN A 106 -5.30 26.74 1.06
CA ASN A 106 -4.50 27.94 0.80
C ASN A 106 -3.85 28.53 2.08
N ASN A 107 -4.36 28.18 3.26
CA ASN A 107 -3.89 28.65 4.56
C ASN A 107 -2.93 27.63 5.21
N ARG A 108 -2.52 26.58 4.49
CA ARG A 108 -1.70 25.45 4.98
C ARG A 108 -2.37 24.60 6.07
N ASN A 109 -3.69 24.63 6.20
CA ASN A 109 -4.38 23.67 7.05
C ASN A 109 -4.60 22.37 6.28
N ILE A 110 -4.50 21.24 6.97
CA ILE A 110 -4.81 19.93 6.39
C ILE A 110 -6.32 19.87 6.10
N LYS A 111 -6.67 19.65 4.84
CA LYS A 111 -8.04 19.43 4.35
C LYS A 111 -8.38 17.97 4.12
N GLY A 112 -7.38 17.10 4.12
CA GLY A 112 -7.53 15.68 3.88
C GLY A 112 -6.18 15.04 3.60
N TYR A 113 -6.23 13.84 3.05
CA TYR A 113 -5.04 13.04 2.78
C TYR A 113 -5.18 12.35 1.43
N ILE A 114 -4.05 12.16 0.75
CA ILE A 114 -3.94 11.26 -0.40
C ILE A 114 -3.11 10.06 0.01
N GLU A 115 -3.58 8.86 -0.31
CA GLU A 115 -2.85 7.62 -0.14
C GLU A 115 -2.67 6.97 -1.50
N THR A 116 -1.43 6.67 -1.86
CA THR A 116 -1.13 5.84 -3.02
C THR A 116 -0.73 4.44 -2.58
N ILE A 117 -1.30 3.44 -3.26
CA ILE A 117 -1.21 2.03 -2.91
C ILE A 117 -0.62 1.28 -4.09
N GLU A 118 0.55 0.68 -3.86
CA GLU A 118 1.24 -0.15 -4.84
C GLU A 118 1.21 -1.60 -4.38
N ASP A 119 0.81 -2.51 -5.28
CA ASP A 119 1.06 -3.93 -5.13
C ASP A 119 2.55 -4.23 -5.36
N ILE A 120 3.21 -4.75 -4.34
CA ILE A 120 4.65 -5.02 -4.40
C ILE A 120 4.97 -6.51 -4.55
N ARG A 121 3.99 -7.37 -4.89
CA ARG A 121 4.21 -8.81 -5.14
C ARG A 121 5.35 -9.04 -6.15
N LEU A 122 5.37 -8.28 -7.24
CA LEU A 122 6.41 -8.41 -8.28
C LEU A 122 7.77 -7.84 -7.84
N SER A 123 7.79 -6.82 -6.98
CA SER A 123 9.03 -6.23 -6.48
C SER A 123 9.69 -7.06 -5.37
N GLN A 124 8.92 -7.86 -4.63
CA GLN A 124 9.46 -8.72 -3.57
C GLN A 124 10.18 -9.97 -4.08
N THR A 125 9.93 -10.38 -5.33
CA THR A 125 10.69 -11.47 -5.96
C THR A 125 12.15 -11.08 -6.21
N ILE A 126 12.46 -9.79 -6.34
CA ILE A 126 13.81 -9.26 -6.61
C ILE A 126 14.61 -9.09 -5.31
N ASP A 127 13.96 -8.78 -4.18
CA ASP A 127 14.59 -8.76 -2.83
C ASP A 127 14.63 -10.16 -2.17
N GLY A 128 14.06 -11.19 -2.82
CA GLY A 128 13.82 -12.51 -2.24
C GLY A 128 15.02 -13.46 -2.23
N GLU A 129 16.10 -13.17 -2.95
CA GLU A 129 17.28 -14.05 -3.02
C GLU A 129 18.06 -14.12 -1.69
N GLU A 130 17.94 -13.13 -0.80
CA GLU A 130 18.63 -13.15 0.50
C GLU A 130 17.98 -14.05 1.56
N ARG A 131 16.72 -14.49 1.38
CA ARG A 131 16.01 -15.35 2.36
C ARG A 131 16.11 -16.84 2.06
N VAL A 132 16.61 -17.25 0.90
CA VAL A 132 16.65 -18.66 0.49
C VAL A 132 17.79 -19.43 1.17
N ALA A 133 18.79 -18.75 1.73
CA ALA A 133 19.94 -19.41 2.37
C ALA A 133 19.59 -20.28 3.60
N TYR A 134 18.40 -20.13 4.20
CA TYR A 134 18.06 -20.76 5.49
C TYR A 134 16.82 -21.67 5.47
N SER A 135 16.29 -22.02 4.30
CA SER A 135 15.08 -22.85 4.20
C SER A 135 15.29 -23.97 3.19
N PHE A 136 15.35 -25.21 3.67
CA PHE A 136 15.21 -26.40 2.85
C PHE A 136 13.82 -27.00 3.11
N ALA A 137 13.02 -27.18 2.06
CA ALA A 137 11.71 -27.86 2.10
C ALA A 137 10.79 -27.44 3.28
N ASN A 138 10.65 -26.13 3.55
CA ASN A 138 9.84 -25.55 4.63
C ASN A 138 10.29 -25.85 6.07
N ILE A 139 11.49 -26.42 6.26
CA ILE A 139 12.08 -26.62 7.59
C ILE A 139 12.99 -25.43 7.91
N VAL A 140 12.72 -24.75 9.02
CA VAL A 140 13.52 -23.63 9.53
C VAL A 140 14.38 -24.11 10.70
N GLY A 141 15.69 -23.95 10.62
CA GLY A 141 16.59 -24.13 11.76
C GLY A 141 17.78 -23.19 11.70
N ARG A 142 18.24 -22.76 12.88
CA ARG A 142 19.27 -21.71 13.04
C ARG A 142 20.50 -22.20 13.81
N SER A 143 20.70 -23.51 13.93
CA SER A 143 21.85 -24.07 14.64
C SER A 143 22.97 -24.48 13.66
N PRO A 144 24.25 -24.37 14.06
CA PRO A 144 25.37 -24.82 13.22
C PRO A 144 25.31 -26.30 12.84
N GLN A 145 24.61 -27.13 13.63
CA GLN A 145 24.37 -28.53 13.32
C GLN A 145 23.38 -28.70 12.15
N MET A 146 22.39 -27.82 12.04
CA MET A 146 21.37 -27.84 10.98
C MET A 146 21.94 -27.45 9.63
N GLU A 147 22.83 -26.46 9.59
CA GLU A 147 23.53 -26.05 8.35
C GLU A 147 24.32 -27.22 7.73
N LYS A 148 25.01 -28.03 8.56
CA LYS A 148 25.73 -29.24 8.10
C LYS A 148 24.81 -30.31 7.50
N ILE A 149 23.60 -30.45 8.03
CA ILE A 149 22.61 -31.41 7.54
C ILE A 149 22.07 -30.95 6.18
N PHE A 150 21.75 -29.67 6.03
CA PHE A 150 21.27 -29.12 4.76
C PHE A 150 22.29 -29.21 3.63
N GLN A 151 23.59 -29.14 3.93
CA GLN A 151 24.66 -29.27 2.94
C GLN A 151 24.93 -30.71 2.47
N THR A 152 24.50 -31.73 3.23
CA THR A 152 24.73 -33.14 2.89
C THR A 152 23.55 -33.81 2.17
N LEU A 153 22.35 -33.24 2.30
CA LEU A 153 21.12 -33.74 1.68
C LEU A 153 21.06 -33.77 0.13
N PRO A 154 21.79 -32.93 -0.65
CA PRO A 154 21.71 -32.99 -2.12
C PRO A 154 22.32 -34.25 -2.75
N VAL A 155 22.97 -35.14 -1.98
CA VAL A 155 23.80 -36.23 -2.52
C VAL A 155 23.10 -37.61 -2.51
N LEU A 156 21.89 -37.75 -1.94
CA LEU A 156 21.18 -39.04 -1.84
C LEU A 156 19.83 -39.09 -2.57
N ALA A 157 19.57 -38.16 -3.48
CA ALA A 157 18.35 -38.11 -4.30
C ALA A 157 18.61 -38.46 -5.79
N GLN A 158 19.47 -39.45 -6.03
CA GLN A 158 19.55 -40.20 -7.29
C GLN A 158 19.45 -41.69 -7.02
#